data_AF-A0A2V1DA88-F1
#
_entry.id   AF-A0A2V1DA88-F1
#
_cell.length_a   1.000
_cell.length_b   1.000
_cell.length_c   1.000
_cell.angle_alpha   90.00
_cell.angle_beta   90.00
_cell.angle_gamma   90.00
#
_symmetry.space_group_name_H-M   'P 1'
#
loop_
_entity.id
_entity.type
_entity.pdbx_description
1 polymer ?
#
loop_
_entity_poly.entity_id
_entity_poly.type
_entity_poly.pdbx_seq_one_letter_code
_entity_poly.pdbx_strand_id
1 'polypeptide(L)'
;MDGGGGTQLFRSRLLSIVGLLFVCSFLGLTAGAPTDTRAAVVPTPSPGNYTPEIVGEETSAKLNQTSEMDVQVADYPKTNPVQFRVEISNRKVNAGDLLGQRMYDAVYKCLEEICPYDHGFCDSNKHSKNNCPIRADEFTRFSFRVTAAYWPSGYKRLREEMLDLIAFMLKSITSNDKNCHQVNNSLHRGTVCNIPANIFISLDHWYGKDHELHRTEATPYIEVAIAQDGKWHGWDGGPFDCVGSLTPINNYINRFQQGTRQSSLIERIGRIIGEPSSAIKQNVYCPHPGVTRRDVGLPEPNRLSKRANAPKQKVTISIGTRKQNIGTWKFEEAWKKIYDCLSTLCPFGSNGNNNHDMCWNNRKCWIDNVPRVDKNKINYDHKIALTAGVSYFPRGQHGLREIFLDQAAAVFAAFTDDSRNCYDRMWGVHTYQFCNVPQLVFIHVGDVAWLWIELAYDHDNVLGEIDCANTKESQIAPRFTKDKRQAWANALNLKDKSDMGLYIECQGAKQYDKPSLFWEFDRNFDVEG
;
A
#
# COMPACT_ATOMS: atom_id res chain seq x y z
N MET A 1 42.27 32.28 62.91
CA MET A 1 41.82 33.62 62.50
C MET A 1 40.54 33.42 61.72
N ASP A 2 39.43 33.63 62.45
CA ASP A 2 38.09 34.11 62.07
C ASP A 2 37.48 33.64 60.74
N GLY A 3 36.24 33.12 60.63
CA GLY A 3 35.10 33.11 61.54
C GLY A 3 33.84 33.59 60.80
N GLY A 4 32.73 32.82 60.89
CA GLY A 4 31.35 33.23 60.59
C GLY A 4 30.95 33.23 59.09
N GLY A 5 29.82 32.68 58.63
CA GLY A 5 28.51 32.49 59.27
C GLY A 5 27.55 33.61 58.82
N GLY A 6 26.48 33.30 58.08
CA GLY A 6 25.49 34.32 57.70
C GLY A 6 24.42 33.94 56.67
N THR A 7 23.48 33.08 57.05
CA THR A 7 22.12 33.00 56.47
C THR A 7 21.22 34.08 57.10
N GLN A 8 20.43 34.83 56.31
CA GLN A 8 19.11 35.44 56.68
C GLN A 8 18.46 36.00 55.39
N LEU A 9 17.27 35.58 54.95
CA LEU A 9 15.88 35.76 55.46
C LEU A 9 15.13 36.95 54.80
N PHE A 10 14.15 36.56 53.96
CA PHE A 10 12.78 37.06 53.83
C PHE A 10 12.41 38.47 54.30
N ARG A 11 11.76 39.21 53.38
CA ARG A 11 10.55 40.05 53.54
C ARG A 11 10.18 40.53 52.11
N SER A 12 8.95 40.78 51.67
CA SER A 12 7.56 40.63 52.12
C SER A 12 6.76 41.59 51.19
N ARG A 13 5.47 41.31 50.96
CA ARG A 13 4.40 42.20 50.41
C ARG A 13 4.19 42.13 48.89
N LEU A 14 2.97 42.03 48.35
CA LEU A 14 1.61 41.93 48.90
C LEU A 14 0.70 41.38 47.78
N LEU A 15 -0.20 40.44 48.10
CA LEU A 15 -1.31 40.03 47.24
C LEU A 15 -2.53 40.93 47.51
N SER A 16 -3.23 41.27 46.42
CA SER A 16 -4.69 41.30 46.18
C SER A 16 -5.66 41.92 47.20
N ILE A 17 -6.66 42.66 46.68
CA ILE A 17 -8.13 42.35 46.75
C ILE A 17 -9.00 43.62 46.50
N VAL A 18 -10.03 43.47 45.63
CA VAL A 18 -11.34 44.19 45.52
C VAL A 18 -11.35 45.64 44.97
N GLY A 19 -12.26 46.08 44.10
CA GLY A 19 -13.41 45.44 43.44
C GLY A 19 -14.34 46.44 42.70
N LEU A 20 -15.41 45.88 42.10
CA LEU A 20 -16.73 46.44 41.73
C LEU A 20 -16.89 47.66 40.77
N LEU A 21 -17.48 47.34 39.60
CA LEU A 21 -18.73 47.87 38.97
C LEU A 21 -19.25 49.29 39.31
N PHE A 22 -19.61 50.06 38.27
CA PHE A 22 -20.89 50.79 38.01
C PHE A 22 -20.67 51.66 36.72
N VAL A 23 -21.28 51.38 35.56
CA VAL A 23 -22.63 51.74 35.06
C VAL A 23 -22.79 53.22 34.61
N CYS A 24 -23.26 53.37 33.36
CA CYS A 24 -24.08 54.44 32.75
C CYS A 24 -23.48 55.67 32.03
N SER A 25 -23.71 55.67 30.71
CA SER A 25 -24.47 56.69 29.94
C SER A 25 -23.73 57.88 29.31
N PHE A 26 -23.82 58.00 27.98
CA PHE A 26 -24.43 59.12 27.19
C PHE A 26 -24.14 58.83 25.68
N LEU A 27 -25.10 58.38 24.87
CA LEU A 27 -26.14 59.13 24.10
C LEU A 27 -25.61 60.19 23.10
N GLY A 28 -25.97 59.98 21.83
CA GLY A 28 -25.91 60.91 20.69
C GLY A 28 -25.82 60.16 19.34
N LEU A 29 -26.92 59.69 18.73
CA LEU A 29 -27.78 60.39 17.73
C LEU A 29 -26.99 60.93 16.51
N THR A 30 -27.33 60.78 15.22
CA THR A 30 -28.34 60.06 14.40
C THR A 30 -28.01 60.36 12.91
N ALA A 31 -28.68 59.64 12.00
CA ALA A 31 -28.94 59.94 10.58
C ALA A 31 -27.88 59.46 9.56
N GLY A 32 -28.22 58.75 8.48
CA GLY A 32 -29.51 58.30 7.98
C GLY A 32 -29.34 57.23 6.90
N ALA A 33 -30.36 56.38 6.76
CA ALA A 33 -30.60 55.52 5.60
C ALA A 33 -31.25 56.38 4.47
N PRO A 34 -31.39 55.93 3.20
CA PRO A 34 -32.06 54.67 2.88
C PRO A 34 -31.55 53.87 1.64
N THR A 35 -31.92 52.58 1.63
CA THR A 35 -32.31 51.71 0.47
C THR A 35 -31.30 51.54 -0.69
N ASP A 36 -31.02 50.35 -1.24
CA ASP A 36 -32.02 49.36 -1.65
C ASP A 36 -31.40 48.02 -2.12
N THR A 37 -32.21 46.96 -1.97
CA THR A 37 -32.32 45.72 -2.77
C THR A 37 -31.22 44.65 -2.92
N ARG A 38 -31.68 43.45 -2.50
CA ARG A 38 -31.56 42.11 -3.14
C ARG A 38 -30.41 41.19 -2.72
N ALA A 39 -30.69 40.44 -1.67
CA ALA A 39 -30.17 39.10 -1.43
C ALA A 39 -30.57 38.14 -2.57
N ALA A 40 -29.59 37.46 -3.16
CA ALA A 40 -29.81 36.28 -4.00
C ALA A 40 -29.93 35.06 -3.08
N VAL A 41 -31.16 34.60 -2.88
CA VAL A 41 -31.44 33.28 -2.30
C VAL A 41 -31.17 32.25 -3.38
N VAL A 42 -30.10 31.48 -3.23
CA VAL A 42 -29.85 30.28 -4.04
C VAL A 42 -30.82 29.19 -3.57
N PRO A 43 -31.67 28.63 -4.44
CA PRO A 43 -32.57 27.55 -4.03
C PRO A 43 -31.78 26.26 -3.85
N THR A 44 -31.85 25.68 -2.65
CA THR A 44 -31.50 24.29 -2.38
C THR A 44 -32.54 23.36 -3.01
N PRO A 45 -32.14 22.34 -3.81
CA PRO A 45 -33.10 21.38 -4.32
C PRO A 45 -33.59 20.47 -3.19
N SER A 46 -34.92 20.41 -3.04
CA SER A 46 -35.62 19.51 -2.14
C SER A 46 -35.48 18.05 -2.63
N PRO A 47 -35.32 17.06 -1.72
CA PRO A 47 -35.26 15.66 -2.12
C PRO A 47 -36.64 15.19 -2.60
N GLY A 48 -36.75 14.88 -3.88
CA GLY A 48 -37.92 14.20 -4.44
C GLY A 48 -37.99 12.76 -3.97
N ASN A 49 -39.09 12.37 -3.35
CA ASN A 49 -39.47 10.98 -3.13
C ASN A 49 -39.77 10.35 -4.48
N TYR A 50 -38.89 9.46 -4.95
CA TYR A 50 -39.17 8.57 -6.08
C TYR A 50 -39.27 7.14 -5.55
N THR A 51 -40.49 6.60 -5.59
CA THR A 51 -40.75 5.16 -5.60
C THR A 51 -40.35 4.60 -6.97
N PRO A 52 -39.64 3.47 -7.06
CA PRO A 52 -39.32 2.86 -8.34
C PRO A 52 -40.59 2.24 -8.95
N GLU A 53 -41.01 2.78 -10.09
CA GLU A 53 -42.01 2.19 -10.96
C GLU A 53 -41.35 1.04 -11.74
N ILE A 54 -41.75 -0.19 -11.43
CA ILE A 54 -41.33 -1.38 -12.16
C ILE A 54 -42.21 -1.45 -13.41
N VAL A 55 -41.65 -1.05 -14.55
CA VAL A 55 -42.28 -1.29 -15.86
C VAL A 55 -42.05 -2.75 -16.22
N GLY A 56 -43.09 -3.56 -16.02
CA GLY A 56 -43.17 -4.88 -16.61
C GLY A 56 -43.58 -4.76 -18.07
N GLU A 57 -42.73 -5.24 -18.97
CA GLU A 57 -43.09 -5.42 -20.37
C GLU A 57 -43.13 -6.93 -20.65
N GLU A 58 -44.35 -7.44 -20.77
CA GLU A 58 -44.63 -8.80 -21.25
C GLU A 58 -44.55 -8.87 -22.78
N THR A 59 -44.20 -10.06 -23.25
CA THR A 59 -44.32 -10.62 -24.61
C THR A 59 -43.23 -10.28 -25.64
N SER A 60 -42.40 -11.28 -25.96
CA SER A 60 -42.70 -12.14 -27.11
C SER A 60 -41.83 -13.41 -27.14
N ALA A 61 -42.49 -14.55 -27.27
CA ALA A 61 -41.89 -15.87 -27.43
C ALA A 61 -41.51 -16.11 -28.90
N LYS A 62 -40.29 -16.62 -29.15
CA LYS A 62 -40.00 -17.87 -29.91
C LYS A 62 -38.54 -17.96 -30.37
N LEU A 63 -37.96 -19.13 -30.08
CA LEU A 63 -36.89 -19.86 -30.79
C LEU A 63 -35.55 -19.14 -31.04
N ASN A 64 -34.53 -19.53 -30.26
CA ASN A 64 -33.55 -20.47 -30.80
C ASN A 64 -32.81 -21.20 -29.68
N GLN A 65 -32.86 -22.53 -29.74
CA GLN A 65 -32.05 -23.46 -28.96
C GLN A 65 -30.57 -23.26 -29.33
N THR A 66 -29.78 -22.79 -28.38
CA THR A 66 -28.34 -23.00 -28.35
C THR A 66 -27.98 -23.54 -26.98
N SER A 67 -27.74 -24.85 -26.94
CA SER A 67 -26.95 -25.58 -25.94
C SER A 67 -26.68 -24.83 -24.63
N GLU A 68 -27.49 -25.13 -23.61
CA GLU A 68 -27.15 -24.90 -22.21
C GLU A 68 -25.85 -25.65 -21.91
N MET A 69 -24.75 -24.91 -21.99
CA MET A 69 -23.51 -25.29 -21.34
C MET A 69 -23.74 -24.93 -19.88
N ASP A 70 -24.05 -25.92 -19.05
CA ASP A 70 -24.05 -25.81 -17.58
C ASP A 70 -22.67 -25.29 -17.16
N VAL A 71 -22.53 -23.97 -17.10
CA VAL A 71 -21.42 -23.32 -16.43
C VAL A 71 -21.67 -23.62 -14.96
N GLN A 72 -21.04 -24.68 -14.47
CA GLN A 72 -20.90 -24.90 -13.03
C GLN A 72 -20.22 -23.64 -12.48
N VAL A 73 -21.04 -22.75 -11.90
CA VAL A 73 -20.58 -21.64 -11.08
C VAL A 73 -19.81 -22.31 -9.96
N ALA A 74 -18.48 -22.26 -10.05
CA ALA A 74 -17.62 -22.81 -9.03
C ALA A 74 -18.09 -22.26 -7.68
N ASP A 75 -18.33 -23.16 -6.73
CA ASP A 75 -18.72 -22.82 -5.36
C ASP A 75 -17.57 -22.03 -4.72
N TYR A 76 -17.55 -20.71 -4.96
CA TYR A 76 -16.49 -19.85 -4.49
C TYR A 76 -16.64 -19.69 -2.98
N PRO A 77 -15.57 -19.87 -2.20
CA PRO A 77 -15.64 -19.68 -0.76
C PRO A 77 -16.05 -18.23 -0.49
N LYS A 78 -17.28 -18.06 0.04
CA LYS A 78 -17.90 -16.81 0.54
C LYS A 78 -17.11 -16.14 1.69
N THR A 79 -15.80 -16.37 1.81
CA THR A 79 -15.09 -16.21 3.09
C THR A 79 -14.36 -14.89 3.25
N ASN A 80 -14.17 -14.11 2.19
CA ASN A 80 -13.48 -12.82 2.31
C ASN A 80 -14.52 -11.67 2.29
N PRO A 81 -14.68 -10.94 3.41
CA PRO A 81 -15.55 -9.78 3.43
C PRO A 81 -15.01 -8.68 2.52
N VAL A 82 -15.92 -7.91 1.92
CA VAL A 82 -15.59 -6.71 1.14
C VAL A 82 -14.71 -5.79 1.99
N GLN A 83 -13.63 -5.28 1.40
CA GLN A 83 -12.72 -4.36 2.08
C GLN A 83 -12.76 -2.99 1.40
N PHE A 84 -13.17 -1.98 2.15
CA PHE A 84 -13.02 -0.58 1.74
C PHE A 84 -11.66 -0.09 2.22
N ARG A 85 -10.74 0.12 1.28
CA ARG A 85 -9.37 0.50 1.56
C ARG A 85 -9.13 1.97 1.20
N VAL A 86 -8.43 2.67 2.07
CA VAL A 86 -7.92 4.02 1.86
C VAL A 86 -6.44 4.02 2.21
N GLU A 87 -5.57 4.42 1.29
CA GLU A 87 -4.13 4.58 1.52
C GLU A 87 -3.72 6.02 1.24
N ILE A 88 -3.00 6.62 2.20
CA ILE A 88 -2.54 8.01 2.13
C ILE A 88 -1.02 7.98 2.07
N SER A 89 -0.37 8.70 1.15
CA SER A 89 1.10 8.73 1.10
C SER A 89 1.71 9.50 2.27
N ASN A 90 2.94 9.13 2.67
CA ASN A 90 3.75 9.89 3.62
C ASN A 90 4.51 11.05 2.96
N ARG A 91 4.64 11.02 1.62
CA ARG A 91 5.12 12.17 0.86
C ARG A 91 4.10 13.27 0.98
N LYS A 92 4.56 14.50 1.12
CA LYS A 92 3.72 15.68 1.32
C LYS A 92 3.98 16.72 0.25
N VAL A 93 2.98 17.52 -0.06
CA VAL A 93 3.07 18.74 -0.87
C VAL A 93 2.45 19.90 -0.11
N ASN A 94 2.90 21.12 -0.38
CA ASN A 94 2.36 22.30 0.28
C ASN A 94 1.11 22.77 -0.46
N ALA A 95 -0.01 22.86 0.26
CA ALA A 95 -1.30 23.28 -0.25
C ALA A 95 -1.52 24.81 -0.25
N GLY A 96 -0.51 25.60 0.13
CA GLY A 96 -0.63 27.05 0.29
C GLY A 96 -1.71 27.41 1.32
N ASP A 97 -2.47 28.46 1.04
CA ASP A 97 -3.60 28.94 1.86
C ASP A 97 -4.94 28.25 1.54
N LEU A 98 -4.95 27.17 0.74
CA LEU A 98 -6.18 26.48 0.40
C LEU A 98 -6.60 25.54 1.54
N LEU A 99 -7.43 26.05 2.45
CA LEU A 99 -7.76 25.37 3.70
C LEU A 99 -9.23 24.97 3.79
N GLY A 100 -9.49 23.88 4.51
CA GLY A 100 -10.83 23.49 4.95
C GLY A 100 -11.83 23.34 3.80
N GLN A 101 -12.94 24.08 3.84
CA GLN A 101 -13.97 23.98 2.80
C GLN A 101 -13.48 24.44 1.42
N ARG A 102 -12.59 25.45 1.34
CA ARG A 102 -12.01 25.88 0.06
C ARG A 102 -11.23 24.74 -0.60
N MET A 103 -10.51 23.93 0.19
CA MET A 103 -9.82 22.74 -0.29
C MET A 103 -10.82 21.70 -0.81
N TYR A 104 -11.88 21.41 -0.06
CA TYR A 104 -12.92 20.48 -0.51
C TYR A 104 -13.53 20.89 -1.86
N ASP A 105 -14.03 22.13 -1.95
CA ASP A 105 -14.76 22.61 -3.13
C ASP A 105 -13.87 22.59 -4.37
N ALA A 106 -12.62 23.01 -4.21
CA ALA A 106 -11.65 23.04 -5.29
C ALA A 106 -11.30 21.61 -5.75
N VAL A 107 -10.98 20.69 -4.83
CA VAL A 107 -10.63 19.31 -5.16
C VAL A 107 -11.80 18.57 -5.79
N TYR A 108 -13.00 18.69 -5.22
CA TYR A 108 -14.16 17.96 -5.72
C TYR A 108 -14.48 18.36 -7.16
N LYS A 109 -14.57 19.68 -7.42
CA LYS A 109 -14.77 20.22 -8.76
C LYS A 109 -13.68 19.75 -9.74
N CYS A 110 -12.43 19.79 -9.27
CA CYS A 110 -11.27 19.40 -10.04
C CYS A 110 -11.31 17.92 -10.46
N LEU A 111 -11.63 17.02 -9.53
CA LEU A 111 -11.78 15.60 -9.80
C LEU A 111 -13.01 15.30 -10.65
N GLU A 112 -14.10 16.07 -10.48
CA GLU A 112 -15.29 15.95 -11.32
C GLU A 112 -14.98 16.27 -12.80
N GLU A 113 -14.18 17.31 -13.05
CA GLU A 113 -13.73 17.71 -14.38
C GLU A 113 -12.77 16.69 -15.02
N ILE A 114 -11.85 16.09 -14.24
CA ILE A 114 -10.91 15.07 -14.74
C ILE A 114 -11.63 13.76 -15.05
N CYS A 115 -12.60 13.39 -14.21
CA CYS A 115 -13.26 12.10 -14.25
C CYS A 115 -14.75 12.26 -14.57
N PRO A 116 -15.21 12.77 -15.72
CA PRO A 116 -16.64 13.06 -15.92
C PRO A 116 -17.53 11.80 -15.86
N TYR A 117 -18.81 11.99 -15.54
CA TYR A 117 -19.79 10.93 -15.27
C TYR A 117 -19.90 9.87 -16.39
N ASP A 118 -19.72 10.27 -17.64
CA ASP A 118 -20.05 9.46 -18.81
C ASP A 118 -18.97 8.43 -19.19
N HIS A 119 -17.89 8.34 -18.42
CA HIS A 119 -16.76 7.46 -18.72
C HIS A 119 -16.48 6.54 -17.52
N GLY A 120 -16.79 5.24 -17.67
CA GLY A 120 -16.51 4.20 -16.66
C GLY A 120 -15.01 4.01 -16.34
N PHE A 121 -14.13 4.72 -17.04
CA PHE A 121 -12.69 4.79 -16.79
C PHE A 121 -12.25 6.25 -16.80
N CYS A 122 -11.34 6.60 -15.89
CA CYS A 122 -10.69 7.90 -15.88
C CYS A 122 -9.18 7.65 -15.74
N ASP A 123 -8.58 7.15 -16.82
CA ASP A 123 -7.14 6.87 -16.90
C ASP A 123 -6.42 8.06 -17.54
N SER A 124 -5.32 8.49 -16.92
CA SER A 124 -4.43 9.52 -17.42
C SER A 124 -3.77 9.26 -18.78
N ASN A 125 -3.97 8.08 -19.37
CA ASN A 125 -3.48 7.79 -20.72
C ASN A 125 -4.54 8.01 -21.81
N LYS A 126 -5.83 8.17 -21.46
CA LYS A 126 -6.92 8.21 -22.45
C LYS A 126 -7.64 9.56 -22.57
N HIS A 127 -7.58 10.43 -21.57
CA HIS A 127 -8.17 11.77 -21.65
C HIS A 127 -7.11 12.85 -21.86
N SER A 128 -7.44 13.95 -22.55
CA SER A 128 -6.51 15.05 -22.81
C SER A 128 -6.37 16.04 -21.63
N LYS A 129 -7.20 15.87 -20.58
CA LYS A 129 -7.26 16.74 -19.40
C LYS A 129 -7.10 15.91 -18.11
N ASN A 130 -5.94 15.32 -17.92
CA ASN A 130 -5.65 14.52 -16.72
C ASN A 130 -5.00 15.32 -15.62
N ASN A 131 -4.96 16.64 -15.80
CA ASN A 131 -4.40 17.54 -14.83
C ASN A 131 -5.35 18.69 -14.65
N CYS A 132 -5.73 18.94 -13.40
CA CYS A 132 -6.51 20.09 -13.06
C CYS A 132 -5.67 20.99 -12.14
N PRO A 133 -5.13 22.10 -12.67
CA PRO A 133 -4.34 23.04 -11.90
C PRO A 133 -5.27 23.85 -10.99
N ILE A 134 -4.99 23.81 -9.69
CA ILE A 134 -5.62 24.66 -8.69
C ILE A 134 -4.60 25.70 -8.26
N ARG A 135 -5.03 26.96 -8.33
CA ARG A 135 -4.27 28.07 -7.78
C ARG A 135 -4.70 28.24 -6.32
N ALA A 136 -3.81 27.90 -5.39
CA ALA A 136 -4.05 28.12 -3.96
C ALA A 136 -4.05 29.62 -3.68
N ASP A 137 -2.91 30.23 -4.02
CA ASP A 137 -2.60 31.64 -3.83
C ASP A 137 -1.83 32.19 -5.05
N GLU A 138 -1.26 33.39 -4.92
CA GLU A 138 -0.53 34.03 -6.02
C GLU A 138 0.72 33.24 -6.45
N PHE A 139 1.32 32.47 -5.55
CA PHE A 139 2.63 31.84 -5.63
C PHE A 139 2.58 30.30 -5.68
N THR A 140 1.52 29.70 -5.12
CA THR A 140 1.38 28.25 -5.01
C THR A 140 0.37 27.74 -6.02
N ARG A 141 0.84 26.94 -6.99
CA ARG A 141 -0.03 26.13 -7.85
C ARG A 141 0.18 24.68 -7.49
N PHE A 142 -0.90 23.93 -7.36
CA PHE A 142 -0.80 22.48 -7.34
C PHE A 142 -1.77 21.90 -8.33
N SER A 143 -1.52 20.67 -8.72
CA SER A 143 -2.26 20.04 -9.79
C SER A 143 -2.60 18.62 -9.40
N PHE A 144 -3.88 18.27 -9.54
CA PHE A 144 -4.37 16.93 -9.28
C PHE A 144 -4.32 16.13 -10.57
N ARG A 145 -3.80 14.91 -10.47
CA ARG A 145 -3.84 13.93 -11.54
C ARG A 145 -4.44 12.65 -11.00
N VAL A 146 -5.46 12.17 -11.70
CA VAL A 146 -5.95 10.80 -11.49
C VAL A 146 -5.04 9.88 -12.29
N THR A 147 -4.16 9.16 -11.62
CA THR A 147 -3.17 8.29 -12.28
C THR A 147 -3.82 7.03 -12.81
N ALA A 148 -4.78 6.50 -12.07
CA ALA A 148 -5.61 5.38 -12.48
C ALA A 148 -6.96 5.41 -11.75
N ALA A 149 -8.04 5.10 -12.44
CA ALA A 149 -9.36 4.94 -11.83
C ALA A 149 -10.22 3.96 -12.63
N TYR A 150 -11.03 3.19 -11.92
CA TYR A 150 -11.97 2.26 -12.50
C TYR A 150 -13.26 2.19 -11.70
N TRP A 151 -14.39 2.17 -12.43
CA TRP A 151 -15.73 2.04 -11.88
C TRP A 151 -16.52 1.06 -12.75
N PRO A 152 -17.10 -0.01 -12.18
CA PRO A 152 -17.91 -0.92 -12.98
C PRO A 152 -19.18 -0.22 -13.48
N SER A 153 -19.55 -0.51 -14.72
CA SER A 153 -20.80 -0.03 -15.31
C SER A 153 -22.00 -0.50 -14.48
N GLY A 154 -23.01 0.36 -14.34
CA GLY A 154 -24.22 0.06 -13.56
C GLY A 154 -24.18 0.52 -12.11
N TYR A 155 -22.99 0.81 -11.56
CA TYR A 155 -22.82 1.30 -10.18
C TYR A 155 -22.79 2.82 -10.12
N LYS A 156 -23.90 3.42 -10.57
CA LYS A 156 -24.12 4.87 -10.48
C LYS A 156 -23.88 5.34 -9.05
N ARG A 157 -23.24 6.49 -8.86
CA ARG A 157 -22.87 7.09 -7.57
C ARG A 157 -21.59 6.59 -6.92
N LEU A 158 -21.05 5.43 -7.29
CA LEU A 158 -19.84 4.93 -6.62
C LEU A 158 -18.63 5.84 -6.83
N ARG A 159 -18.49 6.34 -8.06
CA ARG A 159 -17.54 7.39 -8.44
C ARG A 159 -17.66 8.58 -7.50
N GLU A 160 -18.85 9.16 -7.41
CA GLU A 160 -19.13 10.37 -6.65
C GLU A 160 -18.75 10.23 -5.19
N GLU A 161 -19.08 9.09 -4.56
CA GLU A 161 -18.75 8.81 -3.16
C GLU A 161 -17.23 8.69 -2.93
N MET A 162 -16.48 8.14 -3.89
CA MET A 162 -15.02 8.04 -3.79
C MET A 162 -14.32 9.38 -4.09
N LEU A 163 -14.82 10.19 -5.03
CA LEU A 163 -14.33 11.56 -5.25
C LEU A 163 -14.59 12.46 -4.03
N ASP A 164 -15.79 12.35 -3.46
CA ASP A 164 -16.21 13.07 -2.26
C ASP A 164 -15.33 12.72 -1.05
N LEU A 165 -14.99 11.44 -0.86
CA LEU A 165 -14.05 11.03 0.17
C LEU A 165 -12.67 11.68 -0.01
N ILE A 166 -12.13 11.74 -1.23
CA ILE A 166 -10.82 12.39 -1.48
C ILE A 166 -10.87 13.87 -1.10
N ALA A 167 -11.89 14.59 -1.56
CA ALA A 167 -12.08 16.00 -1.23
C ALA A 167 -12.24 16.21 0.29
N PHE A 168 -13.01 15.34 0.96
CA PHE A 168 -13.21 15.40 2.39
C PHE A 168 -11.92 15.12 3.18
N MET A 169 -11.12 14.14 2.75
CA MET A 169 -9.83 13.84 3.38
C MET A 169 -8.90 15.03 3.33
N LEU A 170 -8.76 15.68 2.17
CA LEU A 170 -7.89 16.85 2.02
C LEU A 170 -8.40 18.06 2.81
N LYS A 171 -9.72 18.26 2.90
CA LYS A 171 -10.32 19.24 3.83
C LYS A 171 -9.98 18.94 5.28
N SER A 172 -10.08 17.68 5.71
CA SER A 172 -9.81 17.28 7.09
C SER A 172 -8.34 17.48 7.45
N ILE A 173 -7.44 17.13 6.53
CA ILE A 173 -5.99 17.30 6.68
C ILE A 173 -5.64 18.79 6.78
N THR A 174 -6.18 19.63 5.89
CA THR A 174 -5.92 21.08 5.92
C THR A 174 -6.64 21.83 7.04
N SER A 175 -7.58 21.19 7.73
CA SER A 175 -8.24 21.75 8.93
C SER A 175 -7.53 21.35 10.24
N ASN A 176 -6.50 20.50 10.17
CA ASN A 176 -5.72 20.10 11.33
C ASN A 176 -4.47 20.98 11.43
N ASP A 177 -4.45 21.86 12.43
CA ASP A 177 -3.37 22.82 12.66
C ASP A 177 -1.98 22.16 12.77
N LYS A 178 -1.90 20.87 13.13
CA LYS A 178 -0.62 20.12 13.16
C LYS A 178 -0.03 19.86 11.78
N ASN A 179 -0.82 19.96 10.72
CA ASN A 179 -0.34 19.91 9.33
C ASN A 179 0.05 21.29 8.81
N CYS A 180 -0.17 22.34 9.61
CA CYS A 180 -0.07 23.72 9.20
C CYS A 180 1.09 24.40 9.91
N HIS A 181 1.70 25.37 9.25
CA HIS A 181 2.74 26.21 9.84
C HIS A 181 2.68 27.62 9.27
N GLN A 182 3.15 28.59 10.06
CA GLN A 182 3.28 29.96 9.59
C GLN A 182 4.52 30.09 8.72
N VAL A 183 4.36 30.65 7.53
CA VAL A 183 5.47 31.08 6.68
C VAL A 183 5.54 32.60 6.74
N ASN A 184 6.72 33.11 7.04
CA ASN A 184 7.00 34.54 7.08
C ASN A 184 8.31 34.81 6.32
N ASN A 185 8.20 34.94 5.00
CA ASN A 185 9.30 35.34 4.13
C ASN A 185 8.89 36.56 3.30
N SER A 186 9.81 37.11 2.50
CA SER A 186 9.56 38.32 1.69
C SER A 186 8.47 38.12 0.63
N LEU A 187 8.13 36.88 0.29
CA LEU A 187 7.17 36.52 -0.76
C LEU A 187 5.81 36.09 -0.19
N HIS A 188 5.77 35.57 1.03
CA HIS A 188 4.57 35.00 1.61
C HIS A 188 4.51 35.22 3.13
N ARG A 189 3.38 35.75 3.59
CA ARG A 189 2.98 35.80 5.00
C ARG A 189 1.63 35.13 5.15
N GLY A 190 1.61 33.96 5.78
CA GLY A 190 0.37 33.20 5.91
C GLY A 190 0.55 31.85 6.58
N THR A 191 -0.58 31.21 6.82
CA THR A 191 -0.63 29.81 7.26
C THR A 191 -0.66 28.93 6.02
N VAL A 192 0.29 28.00 5.93
CA VAL A 192 0.31 27.00 4.87
C VAL A 192 0.22 25.61 5.47
N CYS A 193 -0.48 24.70 4.79
CA CYS A 193 -0.65 23.33 5.27
C CYS A 193 -0.06 22.32 4.30
N ASN A 194 0.51 21.25 4.85
CA ASN A 194 0.99 20.11 4.09
C ASN A 194 -0.15 19.10 3.90
N ILE A 195 -0.25 18.57 2.68
CA ILE A 195 -1.20 17.50 2.30
C ILE A 195 -0.42 16.33 1.70
N PRO A 196 -0.98 15.10 1.67
CA PRO A 196 -0.31 13.96 1.07
C PRO A 196 -0.08 14.15 -0.43
N ALA A 197 0.97 13.55 -0.98
CA ALA A 197 1.27 13.60 -2.41
C ALA A 197 0.49 12.56 -3.21
N ASN A 198 0.03 11.47 -2.59
CA ASN A 198 -0.81 10.46 -3.22
C ASN A 198 -1.90 9.97 -2.28
N ILE A 199 -3.06 9.66 -2.84
CA ILE A 199 -4.21 9.05 -2.17
C ILE A 199 -4.71 7.92 -3.06
N PHE A 200 -4.90 6.73 -2.47
CA PHE A 200 -5.49 5.57 -3.14
C PHE A 200 -6.73 5.10 -2.37
N ILE A 201 -7.80 4.78 -3.09
CA ILE A 201 -9.02 4.22 -2.51
C ILE A 201 -9.43 3.01 -3.36
N SER A 202 -9.78 1.89 -2.73
CA SER A 202 -10.29 0.71 -3.42
C SER A 202 -11.39 -0.03 -2.64
N LEU A 203 -12.17 -0.84 -3.38
CA LEU A 203 -13.15 -1.77 -2.85
C LEU A 203 -12.74 -3.23 -3.13
N ASP A 204 -11.79 -3.74 -2.34
CA ASP A 204 -11.22 -5.08 -2.54
C ASP A 204 -12.21 -6.19 -2.18
N HIS A 205 -12.03 -7.36 -2.80
CA HIS A 205 -12.86 -8.56 -2.59
C HIS A 205 -14.36 -8.37 -2.87
N TRP A 206 -14.73 -7.32 -3.60
CA TRP A 206 -16.08 -7.14 -4.09
C TRP A 206 -16.17 -7.55 -5.57
N TYR A 207 -17.18 -8.35 -5.89
CA TYR A 207 -17.37 -8.98 -7.21
C TYR A 207 -18.71 -8.61 -7.84
N GLY A 208 -19.26 -7.44 -7.52
CA GLY A 208 -20.60 -7.04 -7.96
C GLY A 208 -21.71 -7.58 -7.06
N LYS A 209 -22.92 -7.05 -7.26
CA LYS A 209 -24.16 -7.61 -6.73
C LYS A 209 -24.30 -9.03 -7.26
N ASP A 210 -24.60 -9.97 -6.38
CA ASP A 210 -24.77 -11.38 -6.71
C ASP A 210 -23.58 -11.99 -7.49
N HIS A 211 -22.36 -11.46 -7.28
CA HIS A 211 -21.12 -11.91 -7.94
C HIS A 211 -21.10 -11.74 -9.47
N GLU A 212 -21.86 -10.78 -10.01
CA GLU A 212 -21.97 -10.54 -11.45
C GLU A 212 -20.68 -10.05 -12.14
N LEU A 213 -19.66 -9.61 -11.39
CA LEU A 213 -18.37 -9.16 -11.94
C LEU A 213 -17.30 -10.26 -11.85
N HIS A 214 -16.69 -10.61 -12.98
CA HIS A 214 -15.63 -11.61 -13.05
C HIS A 214 -14.31 -11.15 -12.35
N ARG A 215 -13.62 -12.10 -11.71
CA ARG A 215 -12.49 -11.94 -10.75
C ARG A 215 -11.33 -11.03 -11.19
N THR A 216 -11.11 -10.84 -12.48
CA THR A 216 -9.89 -10.22 -13.03
C THR A 216 -10.04 -8.75 -13.41
N GLU A 217 -11.26 -8.19 -13.37
CA GLU A 217 -11.58 -6.90 -13.99
C GLU A 217 -12.44 -5.96 -13.12
N ALA A 218 -12.65 -6.23 -11.83
CA ALA A 218 -13.85 -5.72 -11.16
C ALA A 218 -13.67 -4.77 -9.96
N THR A 219 -12.49 -4.67 -9.35
CA THR A 219 -12.32 -3.87 -8.12
C THR A 219 -12.42 -2.38 -8.43
N PRO A 220 -13.43 -1.63 -7.96
CA PRO A 220 -13.47 -0.19 -8.10
C PRO A 220 -12.30 0.43 -7.35
N TYR A 221 -11.58 1.34 -7.99
CA TYR A 221 -10.48 2.06 -7.36
C TYR A 221 -10.29 3.45 -7.96
N ILE A 222 -9.62 4.32 -7.21
CA ILE A 222 -9.08 5.59 -7.68
C ILE A 222 -7.73 5.86 -7.01
N GLU A 223 -6.74 6.25 -7.81
CA GLU A 223 -5.43 6.74 -7.40
C GLU A 223 -5.30 8.20 -7.84
N VAL A 224 -5.05 9.10 -6.89
CA VAL A 224 -4.85 10.53 -7.13
C VAL A 224 -3.46 10.92 -6.69
N ALA A 225 -2.67 11.41 -7.63
CA ALA A 225 -1.38 12.05 -7.40
C ALA A 225 -1.54 13.57 -7.38
N ILE A 226 -0.80 14.23 -6.49
CA ILE A 226 -0.85 15.66 -6.25
C ILE A 226 0.56 16.23 -6.42
N ALA A 227 0.71 17.16 -7.36
CA ALA A 227 1.97 17.85 -7.62
C ALA A 227 1.90 19.32 -7.21
N GLN A 228 3.00 19.89 -6.72
CA GLN A 228 3.15 21.32 -6.50
C GLN A 228 4.04 21.90 -7.60
N ASP A 229 3.55 22.91 -8.33
CA ASP A 229 4.24 23.57 -9.44
C ASP A 229 4.79 22.57 -10.50
N GLY A 230 4.04 21.51 -10.77
CA GLY A 230 4.42 20.44 -11.69
C GLY A 230 5.49 19.47 -11.13
N LYS A 231 5.96 19.68 -9.89
CA LYS A 231 6.88 18.78 -9.20
C LYS A 231 6.08 17.80 -8.31
N TRP A 232 6.31 16.51 -8.52
CA TRP A 232 5.68 15.41 -7.78
C TRP A 232 6.38 15.10 -6.44
N HIS A 233 7.54 15.71 -6.21
CA HIS A 233 8.28 15.65 -4.97
C HIS A 233 8.12 16.99 -4.26
N GLY A 234 7.30 16.98 -3.22
CA GLY A 234 6.99 18.18 -2.48
C GLY A 234 8.12 18.62 -1.58
N TRP A 235 7.99 19.85 -1.16
CA TRP A 235 8.86 20.57 -0.25
C TRP A 235 9.05 19.79 1.06
N ASP A 236 10.30 19.53 1.47
CA ASP A 236 10.60 18.77 2.70
C ASP A 236 10.26 19.52 4.00
N GLY A 237 9.93 20.82 3.91
CA GLY A 237 9.62 21.66 5.06
C GLY A 237 8.24 21.44 5.69
N GLY A 238 8.15 21.71 6.99
CA GLY A 238 6.90 21.74 7.76
C GLY A 238 6.39 20.37 8.27
N PRO A 239 5.52 20.36 9.29
CA PRO A 239 4.98 19.11 9.85
C PRO A 239 3.91 18.49 8.92
N PHE A 240 3.73 17.17 9.01
CA PHE A 240 2.59 16.44 8.43
C PHE A 240 2.21 15.30 9.39
N ASP A 241 1.08 15.47 10.06
CA ASP A 241 0.44 14.55 10.99
C ASP A 241 -0.74 13.83 10.31
N CYS A 242 -0.40 12.80 9.52
CA CYS A 242 -1.39 11.93 8.89
C CYS A 242 -2.29 11.26 9.95
N VAL A 243 -1.71 10.77 11.05
CA VAL A 243 -2.43 10.05 12.11
C VAL A 243 -3.42 10.94 12.85
N GLY A 244 -3.05 12.16 13.19
CA GLY A 244 -3.99 13.13 13.78
C GLY A 244 -5.19 13.43 12.87
N SER A 245 -4.99 13.28 11.55
CA SER A 245 -6.02 13.50 10.54
C SER A 245 -6.92 12.26 10.32
N LEU A 246 -6.56 11.07 10.84
CA LEU A 246 -7.35 9.85 10.69
C LEU A 246 -8.69 9.91 11.44
N THR A 247 -8.76 10.59 12.59
CA THR A 247 -9.99 10.66 13.38
C THR A 247 -11.14 11.31 12.61
N PRO A 248 -11.00 12.54 12.04
CA PRO A 248 -12.06 13.14 11.25
C PRO A 248 -12.39 12.32 9.98
N ILE A 249 -11.39 11.71 9.34
CA ILE A 249 -11.60 10.83 8.18
C ILE A 249 -12.42 9.60 8.56
N ASN A 250 -12.03 8.87 9.61
CA ASN A 250 -12.76 7.71 10.10
C ASN A 250 -14.18 8.09 10.56
N ASN A 251 -14.36 9.26 11.16
CA ASN A 251 -15.69 9.76 11.52
C ASN A 251 -16.56 10.00 10.28
N TYR A 252 -15.99 10.52 9.19
CA TYR A 252 -16.72 10.69 7.94
C TYR A 252 -17.12 9.36 7.30
N ILE A 253 -16.21 8.39 7.35
CA ILE A 253 -16.46 7.06 6.80
C ILE A 253 -17.53 6.32 7.62
N ASN A 254 -17.44 6.38 8.96
CA ASN A 254 -18.22 5.53 9.86
C ASN A 254 -19.43 6.20 10.51
N ARG A 255 -19.35 7.47 10.88
CA ARG A 255 -20.37 8.08 11.72
C ARG A 255 -21.51 8.60 10.88
N PHE A 256 -22.70 8.18 11.27
CA PHE A 256 -23.90 8.98 11.09
C PHE A 256 -23.68 10.32 11.81
N GLN A 257 -23.71 11.43 11.09
CA GLN A 257 -23.62 12.74 11.71
C GLN A 257 -24.90 12.97 12.52
N GLN A 258 -24.84 12.73 13.83
CA GLN A 258 -25.99 12.92 14.72
C GLN A 258 -26.51 14.36 14.59
N GLY A 259 -27.72 14.51 14.02
CA GLY A 259 -28.36 15.81 13.79
C GLY A 259 -28.57 16.16 12.31
N THR A 260 -27.80 15.57 11.39
CA THR A 260 -28.09 15.62 9.95
C THR A 260 -28.60 14.25 9.54
N ARG A 261 -29.69 14.14 8.77
CA ARG A 261 -30.23 12.86 8.30
C ARG A 261 -29.31 12.15 7.27
N GLN A 262 -28.01 12.46 7.26
CA GLN A 262 -27.06 11.94 6.29
C GLN A 262 -26.48 10.62 6.78
N SER A 263 -26.74 9.56 6.01
CA SER A 263 -26.10 8.25 6.16
C SER A 263 -24.58 8.37 6.04
N SER A 264 -23.85 7.56 6.80
CA SER A 264 -22.38 7.50 6.72
C SER A 264 -21.90 7.12 5.31
N LEU A 265 -20.66 7.44 4.94
CA LEU A 265 -20.14 7.09 3.62
C LEU A 265 -20.21 5.57 3.38
N ILE A 266 -19.87 4.76 4.38
CA ILE A 266 -19.91 3.30 4.24
C ILE A 266 -21.32 2.76 4.03
N GLU A 267 -22.34 3.40 4.61
CA GLU A 267 -23.75 3.07 4.34
C GLU A 267 -24.17 3.47 2.93
N ARG A 268 -23.67 4.61 2.41
CA ARG A 268 -23.93 5.03 1.03
C ARG A 268 -23.29 4.07 0.04
N ILE A 269 -22.02 3.74 0.25
CA ILE A 269 -21.28 2.74 -0.55
C ILE A 269 -21.97 1.38 -0.47
N GLY A 270 -22.30 0.91 0.73
CA GLY A 270 -23.00 -0.37 0.93
C GLY A 270 -24.31 -0.46 0.13
N ARG A 271 -25.14 0.59 0.17
CA ARG A 271 -26.37 0.66 -0.65
C ARG A 271 -26.09 0.61 -2.15
N ILE A 272 -25.02 1.24 -2.62
CA ILE A 272 -24.66 1.22 -4.05
C ILE A 272 -24.24 -0.19 -4.46
N ILE A 273 -23.38 -0.85 -3.67
CA ILE A 273 -22.79 -2.15 -4.00
C ILE A 273 -23.66 -3.35 -3.58
N GLY A 274 -24.78 -3.13 -2.90
CA GLY A 274 -25.68 -4.18 -2.42
C GLY A 274 -25.24 -4.89 -1.16
N GLU A 275 -24.34 -4.31 -0.38
CA GLU A 275 -23.77 -4.90 0.84
C GLU A 275 -24.22 -4.12 2.09
N PRO A 276 -24.56 -4.79 3.19
CA PRO A 276 -24.80 -4.10 4.46
C PRO A 276 -23.47 -3.48 4.94
N SER A 277 -23.53 -2.27 5.50
CA SER A 277 -22.34 -1.57 6.00
C SER A 277 -21.52 -2.39 7.01
N SER A 278 -22.18 -3.27 7.79
CA SER A 278 -21.54 -4.18 8.73
C SER A 278 -20.70 -5.29 8.07
N ALA A 279 -20.92 -5.59 6.79
CA ALA A 279 -20.13 -6.57 6.04
C ALA A 279 -18.89 -5.96 5.38
N ILE A 280 -18.81 -4.63 5.30
CA ILE A 280 -17.69 -3.92 4.68
C ILE A 280 -16.64 -3.62 5.74
N LYS A 281 -15.50 -4.30 5.66
CA LYS A 281 -14.34 -4.02 6.52
C LYS A 281 -13.63 -2.79 6.00
N GLN A 282 -13.34 -1.83 6.87
CA GLN A 282 -12.66 -0.60 6.51
C GLN A 282 -11.21 -0.64 6.96
N ASN A 283 -10.31 -0.22 6.08
CA ASN A 283 -8.91 -0.06 6.39
C ASN A 283 -8.44 1.31 5.88
N VAL A 284 -8.08 2.21 6.80
CA VAL A 284 -7.51 3.53 6.46
C VAL A 284 -6.05 3.55 6.91
N TYR A 285 -5.15 3.70 5.94
CA TYR A 285 -3.71 3.60 6.13
C TYR A 285 -3.05 4.97 6.00
N CYS A 286 -2.31 5.35 7.05
CA CYS A 286 -1.43 6.50 7.10
C CYS A 286 -0.01 6.02 7.46
N PRO A 287 0.94 6.01 6.51
CA PRO A 287 2.34 5.74 6.78
C PRO A 287 2.94 6.92 7.55
N HIS A 288 3.47 6.65 8.73
CA HIS A 288 4.13 7.65 9.55
C HIS A 288 5.55 7.92 9.00
N PRO A 289 5.97 9.19 8.79
CA PRO A 289 7.38 9.49 8.54
C PRO A 289 8.17 9.15 9.81
N GLY A 290 9.07 8.16 9.71
CA GLY A 290 9.82 7.61 10.84
C GLY A 290 9.22 6.33 11.45
N VAL A 291 8.06 5.89 10.97
CA VAL A 291 7.47 4.60 11.30
C VAL A 291 6.99 3.91 10.03
N THR A 292 7.89 3.19 9.36
CA THR A 292 7.48 2.03 8.55
C THR A 292 6.86 1.01 9.52
N ARG A 293 5.52 0.93 9.53
CA ARG A 293 4.70 0.03 10.36
C ARG A 293 5.02 0.04 11.87
N ARG A 294 4.27 0.86 12.61
CA ARG A 294 3.71 0.46 13.91
C ARG A 294 2.24 0.79 13.82
N ASP A 295 1.42 -0.18 14.22
CA ASP A 295 0.00 -0.02 14.56
C ASP A 295 -1.05 -0.42 13.50
N VAL A 296 -0.83 -1.55 12.81
CA VAL A 296 -1.62 -2.73 13.24
C VAL A 296 -0.99 -3.06 14.57
N GLY A 297 -1.72 -2.92 15.69
CA GLY A 297 -1.12 -3.04 17.02
C GLY A 297 -0.20 -4.25 17.10
N LEU A 298 1.10 -4.02 16.90
CA LEU A 298 2.09 -5.02 17.12
C LEU A 298 2.10 -5.13 18.64
N PRO A 299 1.80 -6.31 19.17
CA PRO A 299 1.96 -6.49 20.59
C PRO A 299 3.39 -6.10 20.93
N GLU A 300 3.62 -5.37 22.04
CA GLU A 300 4.97 -5.23 22.61
C GLU A 300 5.73 -6.57 22.46
N PRO A 301 7.07 -6.60 22.31
CA PRO A 301 7.83 -7.85 22.20
C PRO A 301 7.43 -8.91 23.27
N ASN A 302 6.89 -8.46 24.40
CA ASN A 302 6.36 -9.30 25.48
C ASN A 302 4.95 -9.92 25.24
N ARG A 303 4.19 -9.54 24.22
CA ARG A 303 2.80 -10.00 23.98
C ARG A 303 2.65 -11.05 22.86
N LEU A 304 3.66 -11.35 22.03
CA LEU A 304 3.66 -12.62 21.26
C LEU A 304 3.48 -13.83 22.17
N SER A 305 3.82 -13.66 23.45
CA SER A 305 3.71 -14.68 24.46
C SER A 305 2.38 -14.77 25.24
N LYS A 306 1.38 -13.93 24.94
CA LYS A 306 0.14 -13.83 25.75
C LYS A 306 -1.17 -14.09 25.01
N ARG A 307 -1.16 -14.41 23.71
CA ARG A 307 -2.37 -14.91 23.04
C ARG A 307 -2.33 -16.43 22.98
N ALA A 308 -3.01 -17.08 23.92
CA ALA A 308 -3.20 -18.53 23.93
C ALA A 308 -3.88 -19.09 22.65
N ASN A 309 -4.46 -18.21 21.80
CA ASN A 309 -5.14 -18.55 20.55
C ASN A 309 -4.60 -17.77 19.31
N ALA A 310 -3.39 -17.20 19.34
CA ALA A 310 -2.84 -16.61 18.11
C ALA A 310 -2.64 -17.73 17.07
N PRO A 311 -3.01 -17.52 15.79
CA PRO A 311 -2.74 -18.50 14.75
C PRO A 311 -1.25 -18.81 14.75
N LYS A 312 -0.91 -20.11 14.71
CA LYS A 312 0.47 -20.59 14.66
C LYS A 312 1.22 -19.82 13.56
N GLN A 313 2.36 -19.25 13.91
CA GLN A 313 3.21 -18.54 12.96
C GLN A 313 3.65 -19.51 11.86
N LYS A 314 3.58 -19.09 10.60
CA LYS A 314 3.97 -19.91 9.46
C LYS A 314 5.01 -19.17 8.63
N VAL A 315 6.09 -19.86 8.27
CA VAL A 315 6.94 -19.43 7.16
C VAL A 315 6.18 -19.76 5.89
N THR A 316 5.90 -18.74 5.08
CA THR A 316 5.31 -18.89 3.76
C THR A 316 6.41 -18.70 2.72
N ILE A 317 6.51 -19.64 1.79
CA ILE A 317 7.43 -19.59 0.65
C ILE A 317 6.59 -19.62 -0.62
N SER A 318 6.58 -18.52 -1.35
CA SER A 318 5.93 -18.38 -2.66
C SER A 318 6.99 -18.51 -3.75
N ILE A 319 6.74 -19.40 -4.72
CA ILE A 319 7.69 -19.74 -5.78
C ILE A 319 7.07 -19.39 -7.13
N GLY A 320 7.76 -18.58 -7.92
CA GLY A 320 7.32 -18.21 -9.27
C GLY A 320 7.51 -19.36 -10.28
N THR A 321 6.65 -19.44 -11.28
CA THR A 321 6.70 -20.51 -12.30
C THR A 321 7.52 -20.19 -13.54
N ARG A 322 8.06 -18.97 -13.67
CA ARG A 322 9.02 -18.67 -14.75
C ARG A 322 10.33 -19.36 -14.42
N LYS A 323 10.93 -20.05 -15.39
CA LYS A 323 12.16 -20.82 -15.22
C LYS A 323 13.39 -20.00 -15.60
N GLN A 324 14.50 -20.27 -14.95
CA GLN A 324 15.81 -19.69 -15.20
C GLN A 324 16.83 -20.82 -15.28
N ASN A 325 17.75 -20.73 -16.23
CA ASN A 325 18.82 -21.72 -16.35
C ASN A 325 19.91 -21.43 -15.31
N ILE A 326 20.34 -22.45 -14.58
CA ILE A 326 21.45 -22.33 -13.63
C ILE A 326 22.69 -23.13 -14.04
N GLY A 327 22.74 -23.54 -15.31
CA GLY A 327 23.82 -24.34 -15.84
C GLY A 327 23.80 -25.76 -15.29
N THR A 328 24.99 -26.28 -14.97
CA THR A 328 25.20 -27.63 -14.44
C THR A 328 25.33 -27.67 -12.92
N TRP A 329 25.05 -26.57 -12.23
CA TRP A 329 25.23 -26.49 -10.78
C TRP A 329 24.27 -27.43 -10.05
N LYS A 330 24.81 -28.15 -9.08
CA LYS A 330 24.05 -28.99 -8.14
C LYS A 330 23.85 -28.28 -6.80
N PHE A 331 23.02 -28.84 -5.94
CA PHE A 331 22.50 -28.16 -4.76
C PHE A 331 23.56 -27.38 -3.97
N GLU A 332 24.67 -27.99 -3.58
CA GLU A 332 25.69 -27.32 -2.77
C GLU A 332 26.33 -26.13 -3.50
N GLU A 333 26.66 -26.30 -4.79
CA GLU A 333 27.24 -25.23 -5.60
C GLU A 333 26.24 -24.09 -5.86
N ALA A 334 25.00 -24.44 -6.21
CA ALA A 334 23.93 -23.48 -6.45
C ALA A 334 23.59 -22.71 -5.17
N TRP A 335 23.43 -23.42 -4.04
CA TRP A 335 23.17 -22.83 -2.73
C TRP A 335 24.27 -21.84 -2.36
N LYS A 336 25.54 -22.25 -2.46
CA LYS A 336 26.67 -21.41 -2.07
C LYS A 336 26.74 -20.14 -2.91
N LYS A 337 26.69 -20.25 -4.25
CA LYS A 337 26.75 -19.11 -5.16
C LYS A 337 25.60 -18.12 -4.92
N ILE A 338 24.39 -18.64 -4.74
CA ILE A 338 23.20 -17.82 -4.45
C ILE A 338 23.32 -17.16 -3.07
N TYR A 339 23.72 -17.91 -2.04
CA TYR A 339 23.86 -17.39 -0.68
C TYR A 339 24.95 -16.30 -0.57
N ASP A 340 26.10 -16.49 -1.22
CA ASP A 340 27.18 -15.50 -1.26
C ASP A 340 26.70 -14.20 -1.94
N CYS A 341 25.92 -14.36 -3.01
CA CYS A 341 25.34 -13.24 -3.75
C CYS A 341 24.28 -12.49 -2.92
N LEU A 342 23.39 -13.23 -2.26
CA LEU A 342 22.41 -12.69 -1.32
C LEU A 342 23.04 -12.00 -0.11
N SER A 343 24.14 -12.54 0.42
CA SER A 343 24.88 -11.93 1.52
C SER A 343 25.51 -10.59 1.12
N THR A 344 25.88 -10.43 -0.16
CA THR A 344 26.36 -9.18 -0.73
C THR A 344 25.21 -8.18 -0.93
N LEU A 345 24.05 -8.64 -1.40
CA LEU A 345 22.86 -7.79 -1.60
C LEU A 345 22.25 -7.33 -0.27
N CYS A 346 22.39 -8.13 0.77
CA CYS A 346 21.79 -7.89 2.07
C CYS A 346 22.86 -7.87 3.18
N PRO A 347 23.87 -6.98 3.16
CA PRO A 347 25.00 -7.09 4.09
C PRO A 347 24.56 -6.89 5.54
N PHE A 348 25.22 -7.59 6.47
CA PHE A 348 24.96 -7.44 7.91
C PHE A 348 25.21 -6.00 8.36
N GLY A 349 24.25 -5.38 9.07
CA GLY A 349 24.42 -4.04 9.63
C GLY A 349 24.65 -2.93 8.60
N SER A 350 24.34 -3.18 7.32
CA SER A 350 24.59 -2.27 6.20
C SER A 350 23.86 -0.92 6.31
N ASN A 351 22.83 -0.84 7.15
CA ASN A 351 22.16 0.40 7.50
C ASN A 351 22.62 0.89 8.87
N GLY A 352 23.89 1.31 8.98
CA GLY A 352 24.57 1.76 10.21
C GLY A 352 23.93 2.91 11.00
N ASN A 353 22.73 3.38 10.63
CA ASN A 353 21.92 4.34 11.39
C ASN A 353 20.40 4.15 11.25
N ASN A 354 19.91 3.21 10.42
CA ASN A 354 18.47 3.05 10.18
C ASN A 354 17.97 1.74 10.78
N ASN A 355 16.80 1.80 11.39
CA ASN A 355 16.24 0.82 12.32
C ASN A 355 15.93 -0.58 11.77
N HIS A 356 16.38 -0.95 10.56
CA HIS A 356 16.09 -2.22 9.89
C HIS A 356 17.25 -2.65 8.97
N ASP A 357 17.60 -3.94 9.01
CA ASP A 357 18.44 -4.52 7.97
C ASP A 357 17.56 -4.64 6.71
N MET A 358 17.92 -3.90 5.66
CA MET A 358 17.28 -4.01 4.35
C MET A 358 18.35 -4.40 3.34
N CYS A 359 17.97 -5.21 2.37
CA CYS A 359 18.76 -5.47 1.19
C CYS A 359 18.80 -4.22 0.29
N TRP A 360 19.84 -4.12 -0.53
CA TRP A 360 19.94 -3.13 -1.58
C TRP A 360 19.04 -3.53 -2.75
N ASN A 361 17.82 -3.00 -2.78
CA ASN A 361 16.80 -3.27 -3.81
C ASN A 361 17.22 -2.88 -5.23
N ASN A 362 18.03 -1.83 -5.38
CA ASN A 362 18.47 -1.35 -6.69
C ASN A 362 19.81 -1.97 -7.16
N ARG A 363 20.36 -2.95 -6.44
CA ARG A 363 21.61 -3.60 -6.82
C ARG A 363 21.36 -4.99 -7.37
N LYS A 364 22.09 -5.30 -8.44
CA LYS A 364 22.21 -6.66 -8.97
C LYS A 364 23.51 -7.24 -8.46
N CYS A 365 23.45 -8.47 -7.97
CA CYS A 365 24.63 -9.27 -7.79
C CYS A 365 24.69 -10.28 -8.95
N TRP A 366 25.81 -10.27 -9.66
CA TRP A 366 26.01 -11.12 -10.83
C TRP A 366 26.79 -12.37 -10.43
N ILE A 367 26.26 -13.53 -10.79
CA ILE A 367 26.95 -14.81 -10.69
C ILE A 367 27.45 -15.15 -12.09
N ASP A 368 28.76 -15.00 -12.30
CA ASP A 368 29.42 -15.25 -13.58
C ASP A 368 29.66 -16.76 -13.83
N ASN A 369 30.08 -17.07 -15.07
CA ASN A 369 30.50 -18.39 -15.51
C ASN A 369 29.40 -19.46 -15.44
N VAL A 370 28.18 -19.09 -15.81
CA VAL A 370 27.06 -20.04 -15.93
C VAL A 370 27.26 -20.85 -17.22
N PRO A 371 27.45 -22.17 -17.16
CA PRO A 371 27.68 -22.97 -18.35
C PRO A 371 26.41 -23.03 -19.21
N ARG A 372 26.60 -22.99 -20.52
CA ARG A 372 25.58 -23.35 -21.53
C ARG A 372 26.18 -24.19 -22.64
N VAL A 373 25.32 -24.86 -23.39
CA VAL A 373 25.71 -25.50 -24.65
C VAL A 373 25.38 -24.57 -25.81
N ASP A 374 26.39 -24.20 -26.58
CA ASP A 374 26.24 -23.47 -27.85
C ASP A 374 26.84 -24.29 -28.98
N LYS A 375 26.00 -24.70 -29.94
CA LYS A 375 26.39 -25.58 -31.04
C LYS A 375 27.10 -26.83 -30.51
N ASN A 376 28.43 -26.85 -30.63
CA ASN A 376 29.31 -27.97 -30.27
C ASN A 376 30.36 -27.58 -29.22
N LYS A 377 30.07 -26.60 -28.34
CA LYS A 377 30.98 -26.21 -27.25
C LYS A 377 30.20 -25.83 -25.99
N ILE A 378 30.76 -26.15 -24.83
CA ILE A 378 30.32 -25.58 -23.56
C ILE A 378 30.99 -24.22 -23.38
N ASN A 379 30.18 -23.18 -23.30
CA ASN A 379 30.65 -21.82 -23.01
C ASN A 379 30.25 -21.44 -21.58
N TYR A 380 31.13 -20.71 -20.90
CA TYR A 380 30.94 -20.18 -19.55
C TYR A 380 30.85 -18.65 -19.60
N ASP A 381 30.19 -18.13 -20.63
CA ASP A 381 30.09 -16.71 -20.96
C ASP A 381 28.81 -16.04 -20.42
N HIS A 382 27.89 -16.83 -19.86
CA HIS A 382 26.62 -16.34 -19.32
C HIS A 382 26.66 -16.04 -17.83
N LYS A 383 25.68 -15.24 -17.42
CA LYS A 383 25.55 -14.74 -16.06
C LYS A 383 24.13 -14.88 -15.56
N ILE A 384 24.02 -14.95 -14.24
CA ILE A 384 22.75 -14.82 -13.54
C ILE A 384 22.78 -13.55 -12.73
N ALA A 385 21.80 -12.68 -12.93
CA ALA A 385 21.53 -11.57 -12.03
C ALA A 385 20.63 -12.04 -10.89
N LEU A 386 21.05 -11.79 -9.65
CA LEU A 386 20.22 -11.83 -8.47
C LEU A 386 19.85 -10.41 -8.06
N THR A 387 18.58 -10.19 -7.75
CA THR A 387 18.05 -8.92 -7.23
C THR A 387 17.19 -9.19 -6.00
N ALA A 388 17.35 -8.38 -4.96
CA ALA A 388 16.52 -8.45 -3.75
C ALA A 388 15.43 -7.37 -3.82
N GLY A 389 14.33 -7.63 -4.51
CA GLY A 389 13.32 -6.61 -4.84
C GLY A 389 12.75 -5.91 -3.60
N VAL A 390 12.34 -6.68 -2.59
CA VAL A 390 11.85 -6.12 -1.32
C VAL A 390 12.33 -6.99 -0.16
N SER A 391 12.74 -6.35 0.92
CA SER A 391 13.15 -7.06 2.14
C SER A 391 12.82 -6.26 3.39
N TYR A 392 12.47 -6.96 4.47
CA TYR A 392 12.32 -6.36 5.78
C TYR A 392 12.71 -7.37 6.87
N PHE A 393 13.72 -6.98 7.66
CA PHE A 393 14.13 -7.73 8.84
C PHE A 393 13.96 -6.84 10.09
N PRO A 394 13.09 -7.22 11.05
CA PRO A 394 12.84 -6.41 12.25
C PRO A 394 14.07 -6.32 13.17
N ARG A 395 14.22 -5.15 13.80
CA ARG A 395 15.32 -4.87 14.75
C ARG A 395 15.30 -5.83 15.94
N GLY A 396 16.48 -6.23 16.40
CA GLY A 396 16.66 -7.07 17.59
C GLY A 396 16.41 -8.56 17.37
N GLN A 397 16.04 -8.96 16.15
CA GLN A 397 15.90 -10.36 15.75
C GLN A 397 17.21 -10.84 15.09
N HIS A 398 18.27 -10.97 15.91
CA HIS A 398 19.57 -11.43 15.43
C HIS A 398 19.47 -12.84 14.82
N GLY A 399 20.12 -13.05 13.66
CA GLY A 399 20.10 -14.33 12.95
C GLY A 399 18.93 -14.49 11.97
N LEU A 400 17.89 -13.64 12.04
CA LEU A 400 16.71 -13.78 11.18
C LEU A 400 17.07 -13.52 9.72
N ARG A 401 17.87 -12.48 9.43
CA ARG A 401 18.39 -12.20 8.09
C ARG A 401 19.07 -13.44 7.51
N GLU A 402 20.03 -14.01 8.22
CA GLU A 402 20.83 -15.15 7.78
C GLU A 402 19.94 -16.36 7.47
N ILE A 403 18.93 -16.61 8.30
CA ILE A 403 17.95 -17.67 8.09
C ILE A 403 17.12 -17.43 6.82
N PHE A 404 16.71 -16.19 6.55
CA PHE A 404 16.00 -15.85 5.31
C PHE A 404 16.88 -16.05 4.07
N LEU A 405 18.14 -15.59 4.10
CA LEU A 405 19.07 -15.75 2.97
C LEU A 405 19.38 -17.21 2.71
N ASP A 406 19.65 -17.98 3.77
CA ASP A 406 19.89 -19.42 3.70
C ASP A 406 18.67 -20.17 3.14
N GLN A 407 17.47 -19.85 3.63
CA GLN A 407 16.24 -20.47 3.15
C GLN A 407 15.95 -20.13 1.68
N ALA A 408 16.18 -18.89 1.25
CA ALA A 408 16.02 -18.48 -0.15
C ALA A 408 17.00 -19.23 -1.06
N ALA A 409 18.28 -19.26 -0.69
CA ALA A 409 19.30 -20.01 -1.41
C ALA A 409 18.97 -21.51 -1.49
N ALA A 410 18.50 -22.09 -0.38
CA ALA A 410 18.11 -23.50 -0.32
C ALA A 410 16.89 -23.82 -1.19
N VAL A 411 15.93 -22.90 -1.32
CA VAL A 411 14.78 -23.08 -2.22
C VAL A 411 15.23 -23.13 -3.66
N PHE A 412 16.04 -22.19 -4.14
CA PHE A 412 16.55 -22.24 -5.52
C PHE A 412 17.41 -23.49 -5.76
N ALA A 413 18.29 -23.82 -4.82
CA ALA A 413 19.16 -24.99 -4.92
C ALA A 413 18.37 -26.32 -4.93
N ALA A 414 17.26 -26.41 -4.20
CA ALA A 414 16.43 -27.61 -4.17
C ALA A 414 15.88 -28.01 -5.55
N PHE A 415 15.71 -27.05 -6.47
CA PHE A 415 15.29 -27.36 -7.83
C PHE A 415 16.37 -28.09 -8.63
N THR A 416 17.66 -27.95 -8.30
CA THR A 416 18.75 -28.61 -9.03
C THR A 416 19.01 -30.05 -8.60
N ASP A 417 18.44 -30.46 -7.45
CA ASP A 417 18.43 -31.84 -6.94
C ASP A 417 17.29 -32.68 -7.52
N ASP A 418 16.24 -32.04 -8.03
CA ASP A 418 15.11 -32.74 -8.66
C ASP A 418 15.35 -32.87 -10.17
N SER A 419 15.61 -34.10 -10.62
CA SER A 419 15.96 -34.39 -12.02
C SER A 419 14.89 -33.95 -13.03
N ARG A 420 13.63 -33.77 -12.60
CA ARG A 420 12.54 -33.26 -13.46
C ARG A 420 12.73 -31.81 -13.88
N ASN A 421 13.47 -31.03 -13.10
CA ASN A 421 13.83 -29.66 -13.44
C ASN A 421 15.10 -29.59 -14.30
N CYS A 422 15.68 -30.73 -14.64
CA CYS A 422 16.92 -30.81 -15.38
C CYS A 422 16.71 -31.48 -16.74
N TYR A 423 17.60 -31.18 -17.67
CA TYR A 423 17.61 -31.77 -19.00
C TYR A 423 19.04 -32.10 -19.42
N ASP A 424 19.17 -33.19 -20.16
CA ASP A 424 20.47 -33.65 -20.62
C ASP A 424 20.81 -33.04 -21.99
N ARG A 425 22.09 -32.72 -22.16
CA ARG A 425 22.69 -32.31 -23.43
C ARG A 425 23.97 -33.10 -23.64
N MET A 426 24.05 -33.76 -24.80
CA MET A 426 25.26 -34.45 -25.20
C MET A 426 26.24 -33.48 -25.85
N TRP A 427 27.51 -33.61 -25.50
CA TRP A 427 28.63 -32.96 -26.18
C TRP A 427 29.75 -33.98 -26.38
N GLY A 428 30.00 -34.32 -27.65
CA GLY A 428 30.89 -35.44 -27.98
C GLY A 428 30.34 -36.74 -27.40
N VAL A 429 31.12 -37.38 -26.52
CA VAL A 429 30.77 -38.63 -25.81
C VAL A 429 30.25 -38.40 -24.38
N HIS A 430 30.17 -37.14 -23.94
CA HIS A 430 29.77 -36.80 -22.59
C HIS A 430 28.34 -36.27 -22.54
N THR A 431 27.60 -36.64 -21.50
CA THR A 431 26.27 -36.11 -21.22
C THR A 431 26.37 -35.13 -20.05
N TYR A 432 25.88 -33.91 -20.26
CA TYR A 432 25.83 -32.86 -19.25
C TYR A 432 24.38 -32.59 -18.88
N GLN A 433 24.11 -32.54 -17.58
CA GLN A 433 22.78 -32.25 -17.07
C GLN A 433 22.69 -30.79 -16.67
N PHE A 434 21.84 -30.05 -17.36
CA PHE A 434 21.55 -28.65 -17.08
C PHE A 434 20.25 -28.55 -16.30
N CYS A 435 20.19 -27.68 -15.30
CA CYS A 435 19.02 -27.55 -14.45
C CYS A 435 18.39 -26.17 -14.54
N ASN A 436 17.08 -26.14 -14.34
CA ASN A 436 16.29 -24.93 -14.22
C ASN A 436 15.90 -24.70 -12.76
N VAL A 437 15.79 -23.43 -12.40
CA VAL A 437 15.29 -22.96 -11.11
C VAL A 437 14.15 -21.96 -11.34
N PRO A 438 13.30 -21.69 -10.36
CA PRO A 438 12.32 -20.61 -10.49
C PRO A 438 13.02 -19.25 -10.66
N GLN A 439 12.36 -18.30 -11.29
CA GLN A 439 12.79 -16.90 -11.37
C GLN A 439 12.63 -16.20 -10.02
N LEU A 440 11.64 -16.59 -9.23
CA LEU A 440 11.22 -15.82 -8.07
C LEU A 440 11.04 -16.73 -6.86
N VAL A 441 11.58 -16.28 -5.73
CA VAL A 441 11.32 -16.86 -4.41
C VAL A 441 10.98 -15.71 -3.47
N PHE A 442 9.79 -15.76 -2.89
CA PHE A 442 9.33 -14.83 -1.87
C PHE A 442 9.10 -15.58 -0.56
N ILE A 443 9.80 -15.19 0.50
CA ILE A 443 9.66 -15.78 1.83
C ILE A 443 9.07 -14.71 2.73
N HIS A 444 8.06 -15.06 3.53
CA HIS A 444 7.55 -14.17 4.56
C HIS A 444 7.02 -14.93 5.79
N VAL A 445 7.00 -14.24 6.93
CA VAL A 445 6.38 -14.71 8.17
C VAL A 445 5.33 -13.70 8.57
N GLY A 446 4.10 -13.90 8.09
CA GLY A 446 3.01 -12.94 8.27
C GLY A 446 3.40 -11.54 7.80
N ASP A 447 3.24 -10.56 8.69
CA ASP A 447 3.64 -9.16 8.54
C ASP A 447 4.95 -8.82 9.28
N VAL A 448 5.65 -9.82 9.82
CA VAL A 448 6.80 -9.66 10.71
C VAL A 448 8.10 -9.46 9.95
N ALA A 449 8.35 -10.28 8.92
CA ALA A 449 9.57 -10.26 8.13
C ALA A 449 9.30 -10.84 6.74
N TRP A 450 10.01 -10.34 5.73
CA TRP A 450 9.88 -10.82 4.36
C TRP A 450 11.15 -10.60 3.53
N LEU A 451 11.34 -11.44 2.51
CA LEU A 451 12.43 -11.37 1.56
C LEU A 451 11.94 -11.84 0.19
N TRP A 452 12.04 -10.96 -0.80
CA TRP A 452 11.75 -11.23 -2.21
C TRP A 452 13.04 -11.27 -3.00
N ILE A 453 13.32 -12.41 -3.62
CA ILE A 453 14.47 -12.60 -4.50
C ILE A 453 14.01 -12.91 -5.91
N GLU A 454 14.58 -12.18 -6.87
CA GLU A 454 14.44 -12.46 -8.29
C GLU A 454 15.78 -12.88 -8.88
N LEU A 455 15.74 -13.91 -9.72
CA LEU A 455 16.84 -14.47 -10.47
C LEU A 455 16.53 -14.28 -11.97
N ALA A 456 17.46 -13.68 -12.70
CA ALA A 456 17.35 -13.49 -14.14
C ALA A 456 18.61 -14.01 -14.84
N TYR A 457 18.45 -15.04 -15.66
CA TYR A 457 19.45 -15.50 -16.59
C TYR A 457 19.53 -14.51 -17.75
N ASP A 458 20.73 -14.14 -18.18
CA ASP A 458 20.97 -13.11 -19.20
C ASP A 458 20.65 -13.55 -20.64
N HIS A 459 19.90 -14.64 -20.82
CA HIS A 459 19.52 -15.16 -22.13
C HIS A 459 18.11 -15.77 -22.15
N ASP A 460 17.39 -15.55 -23.25
CA ASP A 460 15.97 -15.90 -23.39
C ASP A 460 15.70 -17.42 -23.56
N ASN A 461 16.72 -18.22 -23.86
CA ASN A 461 16.55 -19.63 -24.24
C ASN A 461 16.78 -20.59 -23.08
N VAL A 462 15.76 -20.80 -22.25
CA VAL A 462 15.77 -21.80 -21.18
C VAL A 462 15.05 -23.08 -21.64
N LEU A 463 15.80 -24.12 -21.97
CA LEU A 463 15.26 -25.46 -22.29
C LEU A 463 14.77 -26.18 -21.04
N GLY A 464 14.00 -27.27 -21.19
CA GLY A 464 13.46 -28.06 -20.06
C GLY A 464 12.25 -27.42 -19.38
N GLU A 465 11.84 -27.96 -18.24
CA GLU A 465 10.68 -27.48 -17.48
C GLU A 465 11.07 -27.22 -16.01
N ILE A 466 10.13 -26.66 -15.23
CA ILE A 466 10.21 -26.66 -13.77
C ILE A 466 8.94 -27.29 -13.20
N ASP A 467 9.10 -28.23 -12.28
CA ASP A 467 8.03 -28.96 -11.62
C ASP A 467 7.97 -28.54 -10.15
N CYS A 468 7.48 -27.32 -9.93
CA CYS A 468 7.43 -26.72 -8.60
C CYS A 468 6.61 -27.56 -7.61
N ALA A 469 5.47 -28.12 -8.06
CA ALA A 469 4.58 -28.89 -7.19
C ALA A 469 5.31 -30.09 -6.59
N ASN A 470 6.02 -30.84 -7.43
CA ASN A 470 6.76 -31.99 -6.95
C ASN A 470 8.04 -31.61 -6.18
N THR A 471 8.82 -30.64 -6.66
CA THR A 471 10.05 -30.20 -5.95
C THR A 471 9.74 -29.64 -4.56
N LYS A 472 8.61 -28.96 -4.41
CA LYS A 472 8.09 -28.52 -3.11
C LYS A 472 7.99 -29.68 -2.12
N GLU A 473 7.41 -30.80 -2.54
CA GLU A 473 7.15 -31.96 -1.67
C GLU A 473 8.39 -32.84 -1.47
N SER A 474 9.16 -33.06 -2.53
CA SER A 474 10.29 -33.99 -2.53
C SER A 474 11.59 -33.38 -2.01
N GLN A 475 11.82 -32.08 -2.22
CA GLN A 475 13.11 -31.43 -1.91
C GLN A 475 12.98 -30.31 -0.87
N ILE A 476 12.01 -29.40 -1.02
CA ILE A 476 11.94 -28.20 -0.17
C ILE A 476 11.36 -28.52 1.21
N ALA A 477 10.19 -29.15 1.29
CA ALA A 477 9.54 -29.46 2.57
C ALA A 477 10.40 -30.36 3.48
N PRO A 478 11.09 -31.41 2.98
CA PRO A 478 11.98 -32.23 3.81
C PRO A 478 13.19 -31.46 4.37
N ARG A 479 13.63 -30.39 3.69
CA ARG A 479 14.72 -29.52 4.15
C ARG A 479 14.30 -28.55 5.25
N PHE A 480 12.99 -28.36 5.46
CA PHE A 480 12.46 -27.60 6.60
C PHE A 480 12.40 -28.47 7.86
N THR A 481 13.59 -28.95 8.26
CA THR A 481 13.78 -29.89 9.36
C THR A 481 13.34 -29.32 10.72
N LYS A 482 13.33 -30.17 11.75
CA LYS A 482 13.12 -29.72 13.13
C LYS A 482 14.11 -28.62 13.53
N ASP A 483 15.37 -28.73 13.11
CA ASP A 483 16.41 -27.76 13.44
C ASP A 483 16.22 -26.43 12.72
N LYS A 484 15.76 -26.44 11.46
CA LYS A 484 15.39 -25.20 10.75
C LYS A 484 14.18 -24.53 11.39
N ARG A 485 13.13 -25.29 11.74
CA ARG A 485 11.98 -24.76 12.51
C ARG A 485 12.43 -24.13 13.83
N GLN A 486 13.35 -24.80 14.51
CA GLN A 486 13.94 -24.32 15.75
C GLN A 486 14.74 -23.02 15.57
N ALA A 487 15.50 -22.90 14.50
CA ALA A 487 16.24 -21.69 14.15
C ALA A 487 15.29 -20.52 13.88
N TRP A 488 14.24 -20.73 13.06
CA TRP A 488 13.20 -19.73 12.83
C TRP A 488 12.50 -19.29 14.12
N ALA A 489 12.08 -20.24 14.96
CA ALA A 489 11.43 -19.94 16.23
C ALA A 489 12.33 -19.13 17.17
N ASN A 490 13.63 -19.48 17.24
CA ASN A 490 14.61 -18.73 18.01
C ASN A 490 14.78 -17.31 17.48
N ALA A 491 14.95 -17.15 16.17
CA ALA A 491 15.16 -15.85 15.53
C ALA A 491 13.91 -14.95 15.55
N LEU A 492 12.74 -15.50 15.85
CA LEU A 492 11.49 -14.75 16.04
C LEU A 492 11.15 -14.56 17.53
N ASN A 493 11.99 -15.06 18.45
CA ASN A 493 11.75 -15.06 19.90
C ASN A 493 10.40 -15.72 20.30
N LEU A 494 10.03 -16.82 19.63
CA LEU A 494 8.82 -17.57 19.97
C LEU A 494 9.05 -18.44 21.22
N LYS A 495 8.08 -18.41 22.15
CA LYS A 495 8.15 -19.22 23.38
C LYS A 495 8.00 -20.72 23.09
N ASP A 496 7.07 -21.07 22.21
CA ASP A 496 6.91 -22.44 21.75
C ASP A 496 7.64 -22.61 20.41
N LYS A 497 8.64 -23.48 20.43
CA LYS A 497 9.52 -23.74 19.29
C LYS A 497 8.94 -24.77 18.32
N SER A 498 7.89 -25.48 18.73
CA SER A 498 7.14 -26.43 17.90
C SER A 498 6.10 -25.76 17.00
N ASP A 499 5.86 -24.46 17.19
CA ASP A 499 4.76 -23.72 16.56
C ASP A 499 5.06 -23.12 15.19
N MET A 500 6.27 -23.28 14.64
CA MET A 500 6.58 -22.81 13.29
C MET A 500 6.07 -23.80 12.25
N GLY A 501 4.96 -23.44 11.60
CA GLY A 501 4.48 -24.12 10.41
C GLY A 501 5.25 -23.69 9.16
N LEU A 502 5.18 -24.53 8.12
CA LEU A 502 5.64 -24.20 6.78
C LEU A 502 4.44 -24.24 5.83
N TYR A 503 4.35 -23.22 4.99
CA TYR A 503 3.44 -23.20 3.86
C TYR A 503 4.28 -22.88 2.62
N ILE A 504 4.15 -23.69 1.58
CA ILE A 504 4.84 -23.46 0.31
C ILE A 504 3.76 -23.42 -0.77
N GLU A 505 3.82 -22.41 -1.63
CA GLU A 505 2.91 -22.26 -2.76
C GLU A 505 3.69 -22.06 -4.06
N CYS A 506 3.24 -22.74 -5.10
CA CYS A 506 3.73 -22.57 -6.46
C CYS A 506 2.74 -21.66 -7.19
N GLN A 507 3.14 -20.41 -7.43
CA GLN A 507 2.23 -19.43 -8.03
C GLN A 507 2.32 -19.48 -9.55
N GLY A 508 1.18 -19.63 -10.22
CA GLY A 508 1.09 -19.60 -11.69
C GLY A 508 1.54 -18.25 -12.26
N ALA A 509 2.16 -18.28 -13.45
CA ALA A 509 2.78 -17.11 -14.10
C ALA A 509 1.92 -15.84 -14.12
N LYS A 510 0.59 -15.98 -14.18
CA LYS A 510 -0.37 -14.87 -14.25
C LYS A 510 -0.45 -14.01 -12.98
N GLN A 511 -0.01 -14.52 -11.82
CA GLN A 511 -0.18 -13.82 -10.54
C GLN A 511 0.89 -12.74 -10.30
N TYR A 512 2.06 -12.85 -10.96
CA TYR A 512 3.17 -11.89 -10.85
C TYR A 512 3.44 -11.07 -12.12
N ASP A 513 2.78 -11.39 -13.25
CA ASP A 513 2.84 -10.57 -14.47
C ASP A 513 2.23 -9.17 -14.32
N LYS A 514 1.60 -8.89 -13.17
CA LYS A 514 1.20 -7.54 -12.76
C LYS A 514 2.12 -7.02 -11.66
N PRO A 515 3.22 -6.33 -12.05
CA PRO A 515 4.04 -5.56 -11.12
C PRO A 515 3.24 -4.58 -10.24
N SER A 516 2.01 -4.19 -10.62
CA SER A 516 1.20 -3.20 -9.91
C SER A 516 0.89 -3.50 -8.43
N LEU A 517 0.86 -4.78 -8.00
CA LEU A 517 0.65 -5.10 -6.57
C LEU A 517 1.87 -4.86 -5.68
N PHE A 518 3.06 -4.63 -6.25
CA PHE A 518 4.32 -4.52 -5.51
C PHE A 518 5.15 -3.28 -5.87
N TRP A 519 4.96 -2.68 -7.05
CA TRP A 519 5.62 -1.42 -7.45
C TRP A 519 5.18 -0.19 -6.66
N GLU A 520 4.18 -0.31 -5.78
CA GLU A 520 3.86 0.72 -4.79
C GLU A 520 4.92 0.83 -3.68
N PHE A 521 5.75 -0.19 -3.46
CA PHE A 521 6.87 -0.12 -2.50
C PHE A 521 8.14 0.54 -3.08
N ASP A 522 8.43 0.36 -4.38
CA ASP A 522 9.71 0.76 -4.98
C ASP A 522 9.75 2.23 -5.45
N ARG A 523 8.60 2.84 -5.79
CA ARG A 523 8.52 4.27 -6.18
C ARG A 523 8.93 5.25 -5.06
N ASN A 524 9.18 4.76 -3.84
CA ASN A 524 9.72 5.55 -2.74
C ASN A 524 11.26 5.65 -2.71
N PHE A 525 12.00 4.91 -3.54
CA PHE A 525 13.47 4.82 -3.47
C PHE A 525 14.24 5.09 -4.78
N ASP A 526 13.61 5.63 -5.82
CA ASP A 526 14.35 6.23 -6.94
C ASP A 526 15.06 7.51 -6.48
N VAL A 527 16.28 7.33 -5.97
CA VAL A 527 17.35 8.31 -6.06
C VAL A 527 17.90 8.18 -7.46
N GLU A 528 17.79 9.26 -8.24
CA GLU A 528 18.36 9.39 -9.58
C GLU A 528 19.83 8.94 -9.60
N GLY A 529 20.23 8.34 -10.73
CA GLY A 529 21.61 8.39 -11.18
C GLY A 529 21.96 9.77 -11.72
#